data_AF-A0A933YUM4-F1
#
_entry.id   AF-A0A933YUM4-F1
#
_cell.length_a   1.000
_cell.length_b   1.000
_cell.length_c   1.000
_cell.angle_alpha   90.00
_cell.angle_beta   90.00
_cell.angle_gamma   90.00
#
_symmetry.space_group_name_H-M   'P 1'
#
loop_
_entity.id
_entity.type
_entity.pdbx_description
1 polymer ?
#
loop_
_entity_poly.entity_id
_entity_poly.type
_entity_poly.pdbx_seq_one_letter_code
_entity_poly.pdbx_strand_id
1 'polypeptide(L)' 'MVKTATFEALLADAVPDGQGGYTFVLEGKTYTLQDKDQVRKIAEEHGYIIIY' A
#
# COMPACT_ATOMS: atom_id res chain seq x y z
N MET A 1 7.70 -16.94 -6.81
CA MET A 1 6.34 -17.02 -6.21
C MET A 1 5.56 -15.80 -6.68
N VAL A 2 4.32 -15.96 -7.11
CA VAL A 2 3.44 -14.82 -7.42
C VAL A 2 3.04 -14.19 -6.09
N LYS A 3 3.26 -12.88 -5.92
CA LYS A 3 2.81 -12.14 -4.75
C LYS A 3 1.41 -11.61 -5.05
N THR A 4 0.40 -12.03 -4.28
CA THR A 4 -0.97 -11.52 -4.41
C THR A 4 -1.35 -10.79 -3.14
N ALA A 5 -1.99 -9.62 -3.27
CA ALA A 5 -2.51 -8.87 -2.14
C ALA A 5 -3.89 -8.31 -2.50
N THR A 6 -4.82 -8.35 -1.56
CA THR A 6 -6.11 -7.71 -1.76
C THR A 6 -5.99 -6.20 -1.56
N PHE A 7 -6.73 -5.43 -2.34
CA PHE A 7 -6.72 -3.98 -2.21
C PHE A 7 -7.14 -3.55 -0.79
N GLU A 8 -8.12 -4.22 -0.21
CA GLU A 8 -8.58 -3.98 1.17
C GLU A 8 -7.47 -4.20 2.20
N ALA A 9 -6.64 -5.24 2.04
CA ALA A 9 -5.51 -5.47 2.95
C ALA A 9 -4.47 -4.34 2.85
N LEU A 10 -4.15 -3.91 1.63
CA LEU A 10 -3.22 -2.79 1.41
C LEU A 10 -3.76 -1.47 1.98
N LEU A 11 -5.07 -1.23 1.86
CA LEU A 11 -5.74 -0.07 2.43
C LEU A 11 -5.77 -0.09 3.96
N ALA A 12 -5.87 -1.28 4.56
CA ALA A 12 -5.83 -1.48 6.01
C ALA A 12 -4.42 -1.21 6.56
N ASP A 13 -3.37 -1.58 5.81
CA ASP A 13 -1.98 -1.30 6.15
C ASP A 13 -1.59 0.18 5.96
N ALA A 14 -2.34 0.94 5.16
CA ALA A 14 -2.18 2.39 5.04
C ALA A 14 -2.81 3.13 6.23
N VAL A 15 -1.96 3.52 7.17
CA VAL A 15 -2.35 4.26 8.39
C VAL A 15 -2.17 5.76 8.20
N PRO A 16 -3.04 6.63 8.74
CA PRO A 16 -2.85 8.07 8.66
C PRO A 16 -1.56 8.49 9.39
N ASP A 17 -0.78 9.40 8.79
CA ASP A 17 0.51 9.85 9.33
C ASP A 17 0.38 11.03 10.31
N GLY A 18 -0.83 11.56 10.49
CA GLY A 18 -1.12 12.72 11.34
C GLY A 18 -0.77 14.09 10.74
N GLN A 19 -0.21 14.13 9.53
CA GLN A 19 0.13 15.36 8.79
C GLN A 19 -0.80 15.61 7.60
N GLY A 20 -1.84 14.78 7.44
CA GLY A 20 -2.80 14.85 6.34
C GLY A 20 -2.48 13.87 5.20
N GLY A 21 -1.52 12.97 5.38
CA GLY A 21 -1.24 11.86 4.49
C GLY A 21 -1.46 10.51 5.17
N TYR A 22 -0.91 9.47 4.53
CA TYR A 22 -0.90 8.10 5.01
C TYR A 22 0.51 7.53 4.95
N THR A 23 0.86 6.73 5.94
CA THR A 23 2.05 5.90 5.93
C THR A 23 1.65 4.48 5.57
N PHE A 24 2.33 3.91 4.60
CA PHE A 24 2.12 2.54 4.15
C PHE A 24 3.43 1.78 4.23
N VAL A 25 3.42 0.60 4.85
CA VAL A 25 4.62 -0.23 5.00
C VAL A 25 4.47 -1.47 4.14
N LEU A 26 5.36 -1.64 3.17
CA LEU A 26 5.40 -2.82 2.30
C LEU A 26 6.78 -3.43 2.31
N GLU A 27 6.87 -4.72 2.68
CA GLU A 27 8.14 -5.48 2.75
C GLU A 27 9.22 -4.79 3.62
N GLY A 28 8.80 -4.11 4.68
CA GLY A 28 9.72 -3.37 5.58
C GLY A 28 10.18 -2.02 5.04
N LYS A 29 9.68 -1.58 3.87
CA LYS A 29 9.86 -0.21 3.38
C LYS A 29 8.64 0.64 3.74
N THR A 30 8.90 1.81 4.28
CA THR A 30 7.88 2.79 4.64
C THR A 30 7.71 3.80 3.51
N TYR A 31 6.47 4.02 3.08
CA TYR A 31 6.08 4.94 2.03
C TYR A 31 5.11 5.98 2.59
N THR A 32 5.33 7.24 2.25
CA THR A 32 4.38 8.32 2.56
C THR A 32 3.49 8.55 1.35
N LEU A 33 2.19 8.48 1.57
CA LEU A 33 1.15 8.64 0.57
C LEU A 33 0.35 9.89 0.88
N GLN A 34 -0.02 10.62 -0.16
CA GLN A 34 -1.01 11.70 -0.01
C GLN A 34 -2.44 11.16 -0.12
N ASP A 35 -2.61 10.00 -0.75
CA ASP A 35 -3.90 9.37 -0.98
C ASP A 35 -3.77 7.86 -0.77
N LYS A 36 -4.76 7.24 -0.12
CA LYS A 36 -4.77 5.80 0.16
C LYS A 36 -4.75 4.96 -1.11
N ASP A 37 -5.29 5.44 -2.21
CA ASP A 37 -5.33 4.71 -3.49
C ASP A 37 -3.92 4.48 -4.07
N GLN A 38 -2.90 5.22 -3.60
CA GLN A 38 -1.51 5.05 -4.01
C GLN A 38 -0.90 3.72 -3.57
N VAL A 39 -1.48 3.02 -2.58
CA VAL A 39 -1.01 1.69 -2.15
C VAL A 39 -0.99 0.68 -3.30
N ARG A 40 -1.93 0.78 -4.25
CA ARG A 40 -2.01 -0.14 -5.39
C ARG A 40 -0.78 0.01 -6.28
N LYS A 41 -0.38 1.26 -6.56
CA LYS A 41 0.73 1.57 -7.44
C LYS A 41 2.05 1.05 -6.85
N ILE A 42 2.23 1.24 -5.55
CA ILE A 42 3.43 0.75 -4.83
C ILE A 42 3.47 -0.78 -4.80
N ALA A 43 2.33 -1.42 -4.55
CA ALA A 43 2.24 -2.87 -4.57
C ALA A 43 2.48 -3.44 -5.98
N GLU A 44 1.92 -2.84 -7.03
CA GLU A 44 2.19 -3.19 -8.43
C GLU A 44 3.68 -3.03 -8.80
N GLU A 45 4.34 -1.94 -8.36
CA GLU A 45 5.78 -1.72 -8.54
C GLU A 45 6.63 -2.80 -7.85
N HIS A 46 6.13 -3.38 -6.76
CA HIS A 46 6.75 -4.52 -6.07
C HIS A 46 6.38 -5.89 -6.68
N GLY A 47 5.61 -5.91 -7.77
CA GLY A 47 5.18 -7.11 -8.47
C GLY A 47 4.02 -7.84 -7.80
N TYR A 48 3.23 -7.15 -6.97
CA TYR A 48 2.00 -7.69 -6.44
C TYR A 48 0.89 -7.64 -7.49
N ILE A 49 0.13 -8.72 -7.56
CA ILE A 49 -1.14 -8.74 -8.28
C ILE A 49 -2.21 -8.31 -7.28
N ILE A 50 -2.84 -7.16 -7.55
CA ILE A 50 -3.96 -6.63 -6.78
C ILE A 50 -5.21 -7.43 -7.10
N ILE A 51 -5.86 -7.95 -6.07
CA ILE A 51 -7.18 -8.59 -6.15
C ILE A 51 -8.21 -7.70 -5.46
N TYR A 52 -9.38 -7.56 -6.10
CA TYR A 52 -10.50 -6.75 -5.64
C TYR A 52 -11.57 -7.60 -4.97
#